data_AF-A0A382Y0F2-F1
#
_entry.id   AF-A0A382Y0F2-F1
#
_cell.length_a   1.000
_cell.length_b   1.000
_cell.length_c   1.000
_cell.angle_alpha   90.00
_cell.angle_beta   90.00
_cell.angle_gamma   90.00
#
_symmetry.space_group_name_H-M   'P 1'
#
loop_
_entity.id
_entity.type
_entity.pdbx_description
1 polymer ?
#
loop_
_entity_poly.entity_id
_entity_poly.type
_entity_poly.pdbx_seq_one_letter_code
_entity_poly.pdbx_strand_id
1 'polypeptide(L)'
;TQLVVQRTVDFKESTDDMEETVLTSPIDGSPLFEGLAYYQTKSGDFRIAKSFANRRLELDEASTLIKEGRIGPLDGFTSKAGRPFSAMLKLEEDNKVTFVFNETPGGANADDPATIVDAPVVGECPICKGEVRETPNSIVCIKNPIVSKGKCKFRVTKTLLDLQIPPEELRALLNDGKTSLLKGFKSRKTRRLFDATLFLKEDGGIGFEFPSKPKRAASA
;
A
#
# COMPACT_ATOMS: atom_id res chain seq x y z
N THR A 1 -4.81 -24.43 32.56
CA THR A 1 -4.55 -23.36 31.57
C THR A 1 -3.07 -23.21 31.24
N GLN A 2 -2.15 -23.09 32.21
CA GLN A 2 -0.70 -22.99 31.93
C GLN A 2 -0.11 -24.21 31.20
N LEU A 3 -0.49 -25.44 31.57
CA LEU A 3 -0.06 -26.69 30.90
C LEU A 3 -0.50 -26.81 29.43
N VAL A 4 -1.64 -26.22 29.06
CA VAL A 4 -2.13 -26.22 27.68
C VAL A 4 -1.33 -25.24 26.85
N VAL A 5 -1.06 -24.05 27.39
CA VAL A 5 -0.22 -23.03 26.74
C VAL A 5 1.18 -23.60 26.49
N GLN A 6 1.79 -24.26 27.49
CA GLN A 6 3.15 -24.81 27.38
C GLN A 6 3.26 -25.89 26.28
N ARG A 7 2.26 -26.78 26.16
CA ARG A 7 2.17 -27.73 25.05
C ARG A 7 2.03 -27.08 23.68
N THR A 8 1.41 -25.90 23.59
CA THR A 8 1.29 -25.16 22.33
C THR A 8 2.60 -24.47 21.95
N VAL A 9 3.41 -24.02 22.92
CA VAL A 9 4.70 -23.34 22.62
C VAL A 9 5.79 -24.32 22.22
N ASP A 10 5.80 -25.52 22.82
CA ASP A 10 6.83 -26.54 22.59
C ASP A 10 6.48 -27.55 21.48
N PHE A 11 5.36 -27.35 20.78
CA PHE A 11 4.94 -28.25 19.70
C PHE A 11 5.90 -28.14 18.50
N LYS A 12 6.60 -29.23 18.20
CA LYS A 12 7.32 -29.42 16.96
C LYS A 12 6.51 -30.36 16.09
N GLU A 13 6.07 -29.86 14.93
CA GLU A 13 5.45 -30.67 13.90
C GLU A 13 6.39 -31.80 13.48
N SER A 14 5.90 -33.03 13.49
CA SER A 14 6.68 -34.17 13.02
C SER A 14 6.60 -34.26 11.51
N THR A 15 7.61 -34.87 10.89
CA THR A 15 7.64 -35.07 9.43
C THR A 15 6.52 -35.98 8.93
N ASP A 16 5.93 -36.80 9.81
CA ASP A 16 4.82 -37.68 9.51
C ASP A 16 3.47 -36.94 9.40
N ASP A 17 3.38 -35.73 9.94
CA ASP A 17 2.17 -34.89 9.90
C ASP A 17 2.06 -34.06 8.60
N MET A 18 3.05 -34.14 7.71
CA MET A 18 3.12 -33.32 6.49
C MET A 18 2.44 -34.00 5.30
N GLU A 19 1.55 -33.28 4.62
CA GLU A 19 0.83 -33.79 3.46
C GLU A 19 1.57 -33.49 2.15
N GLU A 20 1.71 -34.49 1.27
CA GLU A 20 2.36 -34.29 -0.03
C GLU A 20 1.55 -33.36 -0.92
N THR A 21 2.21 -32.40 -1.57
CA THR A 21 1.57 -31.45 -2.48
C THR A 21 2.00 -31.68 -3.92
N VAL A 22 1.33 -31.00 -4.86
CA VAL A 22 1.75 -30.97 -6.27
C VAL A 22 2.94 -30.03 -6.53
N LEU A 23 3.45 -29.38 -5.49
CA LEU A 23 4.56 -28.43 -5.60
C LEU A 23 5.89 -29.17 -5.59
N THR A 24 6.86 -28.61 -6.30
CA THR A 24 8.23 -29.14 -6.38
C THR A 24 9.23 -28.07 -5.99
N SER A 25 10.30 -28.48 -5.33
CA SER A 25 11.40 -27.63 -4.90
C SER A 25 12.12 -27.03 -6.12
N PRO A 26 12.41 -25.73 -6.12
CA PRO A 26 13.16 -25.09 -7.21
C PRO A 26 14.67 -25.43 -7.16
N ILE A 27 15.16 -26.02 -6.06
CA ILE A 27 16.58 -26.37 -5.88
C ILE A 27 16.92 -27.67 -6.61
N ASP A 28 16.11 -28.69 -6.40
CA ASP A 28 16.42 -30.09 -6.72
C ASP A 28 15.24 -30.85 -7.35
N GLY A 29 14.06 -30.21 -7.49
CA GLY A 29 12.85 -30.84 -8.02
C GLY A 29 12.14 -31.78 -7.05
N SER A 30 12.61 -31.91 -5.80
CA SER A 30 11.99 -32.77 -4.79
C SER A 30 10.54 -32.34 -4.47
N PRO A 31 9.65 -33.27 -4.11
CA PRO A 31 8.27 -32.93 -3.73
C PRO A 31 8.26 -32.07 -2.47
N LEU A 32 7.38 -31.06 -2.45
CA LEU A 32 7.10 -30.28 -1.26
C LEU A 32 5.88 -30.82 -0.52
N PHE A 33 5.96 -30.75 0.79
CA PHE A 33 4.93 -31.17 1.71
C PHE A 33 4.37 -29.95 2.43
N GLU A 34 3.06 -29.94 2.65
CA GLU A 34 2.36 -28.94 3.44
C GLU A 34 2.42 -29.34 4.92
N GLY A 35 3.17 -28.56 5.71
CA GLY A 35 3.09 -28.55 7.17
C GLY A 35 2.29 -27.35 7.67
N LEU A 36 2.14 -27.16 8.97
CA LEU A 36 1.29 -26.13 9.59
C LEU A 36 1.60 -24.70 9.12
N ALA A 37 2.88 -24.36 9.04
CA ALA A 37 3.36 -23.01 8.74
C ALA A 37 4.09 -22.89 7.39
N TYR A 38 4.52 -24.01 6.79
CA TYR A 38 5.40 -24.01 5.63
C TYR A 38 4.96 -25.02 4.55
N TYR A 39 5.28 -24.72 3.31
CA TYR A 39 5.52 -25.73 2.28
C TYR A 39 7.02 -26.03 2.26
N GLN A 40 7.42 -27.29 2.40
CA GLN A 40 8.84 -27.65 2.57
C GLN A 40 9.19 -29.04 2.06
N THR A 41 10.47 -29.26 1.74
CA THR A 41 10.99 -30.62 1.50
C THR A 41 11.05 -31.40 2.81
N LYS A 42 11.08 -32.74 2.75
CA LYS A 42 11.30 -33.59 3.93
C LYS A 42 12.63 -33.31 4.64
N SER A 43 13.67 -32.94 3.88
CA SER A 43 14.97 -32.55 4.43
C SER A 43 14.95 -31.17 5.10
N GLY A 44 14.02 -30.30 4.70
CA GLY A 44 13.95 -28.90 5.15
C GLY A 44 14.90 -27.95 4.42
N ASP A 45 15.63 -28.43 3.41
CA ASP A 45 16.59 -27.61 2.62
C ASP A 45 15.88 -26.48 1.86
N PHE A 46 14.65 -26.71 1.42
CA PHE A 46 13.76 -25.69 0.87
C PHE A 46 12.51 -25.58 1.73
N ARG A 47 12.13 -24.35 2.07
CA ARG A 47 10.86 -24.05 2.74
C ARG A 47 10.37 -22.64 2.42
N ILE A 48 9.06 -22.49 2.25
CA ILE A 48 8.38 -21.19 2.14
C ILE A 48 7.23 -21.12 3.14
N ALA A 49 7.02 -19.96 3.77
CA ALA A 49 5.92 -19.78 4.70
C ALA A 49 4.58 -19.76 3.95
N LYS A 50 3.51 -20.26 4.59
CA LYS A 50 2.15 -20.25 4.03
C LYS A 50 1.39 -18.96 4.32
N SER A 51 1.88 -18.12 5.22
CA SER A 51 1.19 -16.91 5.66
C SER A 51 2.12 -15.72 5.74
N PHE A 52 1.72 -14.62 5.12
CA PHE A 52 2.45 -13.36 5.06
C PHE A 52 1.51 -12.21 5.45
N ALA A 53 1.90 -11.40 6.44
CA ALA A 53 1.16 -10.20 6.86
C ALA A 53 -0.37 -10.42 7.03
N ASN A 54 -0.74 -11.48 7.78
CA ASN A 54 -2.12 -11.93 8.04
C ASN A 54 -2.92 -12.41 6.81
N ARG A 55 -2.24 -12.73 5.71
CA ARG A 55 -2.83 -13.37 4.54
C ARG A 55 -2.19 -14.74 4.33
N ARG A 56 -3.01 -15.76 4.08
CA ARG A 56 -2.52 -17.08 3.67
C ARG A 56 -2.29 -17.08 2.15
N LEU A 57 -1.23 -17.75 1.72
CA LEU A 57 -0.91 -18.02 0.33
C LEU A 57 -1.67 -19.28 -0.10
N GLU A 58 -2.42 -19.20 -1.20
CA GLU A 58 -3.09 -20.36 -1.77
C GLU A 58 -2.09 -21.27 -2.51
N LEU A 59 -2.48 -22.52 -2.79
CA LEU A 59 -1.58 -23.53 -3.34
C LEU A 59 -1.12 -23.19 -4.77
N ASP A 60 -2.00 -22.62 -5.59
CA ASP A 60 -1.70 -22.11 -6.92
C ASP A 60 -0.78 -20.87 -6.87
N GLU A 61 -0.98 -20.01 -5.87
CA GLU A 61 -0.12 -18.85 -5.62
C GLU A 61 1.30 -19.27 -5.21
N ALA A 62 1.40 -20.28 -4.35
CA ALA A 62 2.67 -20.91 -3.98
C ALA A 62 3.35 -21.54 -5.19
N SER A 63 2.60 -22.25 -6.04
CA SER A 63 3.11 -22.84 -7.29
C SER A 63 3.73 -21.79 -8.21
N THR A 64 3.03 -20.68 -8.39
CA THR A 64 3.49 -19.57 -9.25
C THR A 64 4.73 -18.90 -8.65
N LEU A 65 4.71 -18.60 -7.34
CA LEU A 65 5.86 -17.99 -6.66
C LEU A 65 7.12 -18.86 -6.73
N ILE A 66 6.98 -20.18 -6.58
CA ILE A 66 8.12 -21.11 -6.66
C ILE A 66 8.65 -21.22 -8.10
N LYS A 67 7.76 -21.30 -9.10
CA LYS A 67 8.15 -21.49 -10.51
C LYS A 67 8.71 -20.21 -11.14
N GLU A 68 8.05 -19.09 -10.92
CA GLU A 68 8.40 -17.81 -11.53
C GLU A 68 9.36 -16.97 -10.66
N GLY A 69 9.55 -17.36 -9.40
CA GLY A 69 10.29 -16.59 -8.41
C GLY A 69 9.56 -15.33 -7.93
N ARG A 70 8.35 -15.07 -8.42
CA ARG A 70 7.55 -13.88 -8.11
C ARG A 70 6.06 -14.12 -8.32
N ILE A 71 5.23 -13.38 -7.59
CA ILE A 71 3.77 -13.35 -7.79
C ILE A 71 3.18 -12.01 -7.35
N GLY A 72 2.15 -11.55 -8.06
CA GLY A 72 1.28 -10.45 -7.68
C GLY A 72 1.08 -9.41 -8.78
N PRO A 73 0.53 -8.23 -8.45
CA PRO A 73 0.22 -7.77 -7.09
C PRO A 73 -0.94 -8.54 -6.46
N LEU A 74 -0.80 -8.90 -5.18
CA LEU A 74 -1.81 -9.59 -4.38
C LEU A 74 -2.40 -8.63 -3.33
N ASP A 75 -3.70 -8.76 -3.10
CA ASP A 75 -4.47 -7.98 -2.12
C ASP A 75 -4.66 -8.75 -0.80
N GLY A 76 -5.07 -8.04 0.26
CA GLY A 76 -5.47 -8.67 1.52
C GLY A 76 -4.37 -8.75 2.58
N PHE A 77 -3.18 -8.17 2.32
CA PHE A 77 -2.15 -8.04 3.35
C PHE A 77 -2.52 -6.94 4.34
N THR A 78 -2.08 -7.09 5.59
CA THR A 78 -2.32 -6.11 6.65
C THR A 78 -1.00 -5.66 7.27
N SER A 79 -0.74 -4.35 7.27
CA SER A 79 0.46 -3.77 7.86
C SER A 79 0.47 -3.90 9.38
N LYS A 80 1.63 -3.68 10.02
CA LYS A 80 1.74 -3.65 11.49
C LYS A 80 0.81 -2.62 12.15
N ALA A 81 0.43 -1.57 11.42
CA ALA A 81 -0.52 -0.55 11.86
C ALA A 81 -2.00 -0.92 11.60
N GLY A 82 -2.27 -2.14 11.14
CA GLY A 82 -3.63 -2.64 10.86
C GLY A 82 -4.23 -2.16 9.54
N ARG A 83 -3.46 -1.47 8.69
CA ARG A 83 -3.95 -0.96 7.40
C ARG A 83 -3.80 -2.02 6.30
N PRO A 84 -4.83 -2.26 5.47
CA PRO A 84 -4.72 -3.17 4.34
C PRO A 84 -3.78 -2.61 3.28
N PHE A 85 -3.07 -3.49 2.58
CA PHE A 85 -2.22 -3.14 1.45
C PHE A 85 -2.13 -4.27 0.42
N SER A 86 -1.74 -3.89 -0.79
CA SER A 86 -1.41 -4.80 -1.89
C SER A 86 0.08 -4.79 -2.13
N ALA A 87 0.65 -5.95 -2.47
CA ALA A 87 2.07 -6.09 -2.75
C ALA A 87 2.36 -7.29 -3.66
N MET A 88 3.52 -7.25 -4.32
CA MET A 88 4.11 -8.45 -4.93
C MET A 88 4.96 -9.20 -3.91
N LEU A 89 5.02 -10.52 -4.06
CA LEU A 89 5.93 -11.39 -3.33
C LEU A 89 7.03 -11.86 -4.28
N LYS A 90 8.27 -11.89 -3.82
CA LYS A 90 9.43 -12.42 -4.54
C LYS A 90 10.13 -13.46 -3.68
N LEU A 91 10.54 -14.56 -4.30
CA LEU A 91 11.39 -15.56 -3.71
C LEU A 91 12.86 -15.17 -3.96
N GLU A 92 13.60 -14.90 -2.89
CA GLU A 92 15.03 -14.59 -2.95
C GLU A 92 15.88 -15.87 -3.01
N GLU A 93 17.17 -15.71 -3.32
CA GLU A 93 18.13 -16.81 -3.46
C GLU A 93 18.33 -17.63 -2.17
N ASP A 94 18.05 -17.04 -1.00
CA ASP A 94 18.08 -17.71 0.31
C ASP A 94 16.76 -18.44 0.65
N ASN A 95 15.88 -18.63 -0.34
CA ASN A 95 14.53 -19.19 -0.21
C ASN A 95 13.59 -18.36 0.67
N LYS A 96 13.95 -17.11 0.96
CA LYS A 96 13.10 -16.22 1.73
C LYS A 96 12.15 -15.47 0.81
N VAL A 97 10.89 -15.39 1.20
CA VAL A 97 9.90 -14.59 0.50
C VAL A 97 9.92 -13.15 1.04
N THR A 98 10.13 -12.18 0.15
CA THR A 98 10.15 -10.74 0.45
C THR A 98 9.00 -10.04 -0.25
N PHE A 99 8.56 -8.91 0.31
CA PHE A 99 7.60 -8.04 -0.35
C PHE A 99 8.33 -7.09 -1.29
N VAL A 100 7.87 -7.03 -2.55
CA VAL A 100 8.32 -6.06 -3.55
C VAL A 100 7.22 -5.03 -3.74
N PHE A 101 7.51 -3.79 -3.33
CA PHE A 101 6.52 -2.72 -3.33
C PHE A 101 6.73 -1.68 -4.43
N ASN A 102 7.94 -1.53 -4.95
CA ASN A 102 8.28 -0.51 -5.95
C ASN A 102 7.63 -0.76 -7.31
N GLU A 103 7.16 -1.99 -7.53
CA GLU A 103 6.54 -2.40 -8.80
C GLU A 103 5.02 -2.57 -8.68
N THR A 104 4.43 -2.35 -7.49
CA THR A 104 2.98 -2.46 -7.31
C THR A 104 2.33 -1.10 -7.63
N PRO A 105 1.59 -0.97 -8.75
CA PRO A 105 0.83 0.24 -9.01
C PRO A 105 -0.23 0.37 -7.91
N GLY A 106 -0.16 1.42 -7.09
CA GLY A 106 -1.14 1.66 -6.04
C GLY A 106 -0.80 1.09 -4.64
N GLY A 107 0.34 0.42 -4.46
CA GLY A 107 0.73 -0.24 -3.21
C GLY A 107 1.01 0.72 -2.03
N ALA A 108 1.03 0.17 -0.82
CA ALA A 108 1.21 0.95 0.43
C ALA A 108 2.55 1.68 0.59
N ASN A 109 3.48 1.51 -0.36
CA ASN A 109 4.75 2.24 -0.43
C ASN A 109 4.82 3.21 -1.63
N ALA A 110 3.69 3.78 -2.06
CA ALA A 110 3.69 5.00 -2.89
C ALA A 110 4.41 6.22 -2.23
N ASP A 111 4.94 6.01 -1.02
CA ASP A 111 5.68 6.95 -0.18
C ASP A 111 7.18 6.61 -0.03
N ASP A 112 7.67 5.54 -0.69
CA ASP A 112 9.09 5.17 -0.64
C ASP A 112 9.92 6.19 -1.45
N PRO A 113 10.95 6.83 -0.83
CA PRO A 113 11.84 7.76 -1.51
C PRO A 113 12.41 7.23 -2.82
N ALA A 114 12.70 5.93 -2.93
CA ALA A 114 13.25 5.32 -4.15
C ALA A 114 12.27 5.43 -5.33
N THR A 115 10.97 5.23 -5.11
CA THR A 115 9.95 5.36 -6.17
C THR A 115 9.68 6.81 -6.58
N ILE A 116 9.98 7.77 -5.70
CA ILE A 116 9.76 9.21 -5.93
C ILE A 116 10.91 9.80 -6.78
N VAL A 117 12.12 9.24 -6.70
CA VAL A 117 13.30 9.71 -7.45
C VAL A 117 13.20 9.42 -8.95
N ASP A 118 12.44 8.41 -9.38
CA ASP A 118 12.23 8.11 -10.79
C ASP A 118 10.92 8.70 -11.36
N ALA A 119 10.09 9.32 -10.51
CA ALA A 119 8.83 9.92 -10.91
C ALA A 119 9.01 11.22 -11.71
N PRO A 120 8.12 11.50 -12.69
CA PRO A 120 8.19 12.71 -13.51
C PRO A 120 8.00 13.98 -12.67
N VAL A 121 8.77 15.02 -13.01
CA VAL A 121 8.71 16.34 -12.37
C VAL A 121 7.49 17.11 -12.91
N VAL A 122 6.65 17.59 -12.00
CA VAL A 122 5.42 18.34 -12.32
C VAL A 122 5.61 19.84 -12.14
N GLY A 123 6.46 20.24 -11.20
CA GLY A 123 6.68 21.66 -10.90
C GLY A 123 7.44 21.86 -9.60
N GLU A 124 7.36 23.08 -9.08
CA GLU A 124 8.00 23.47 -7.82
C GLU A 124 7.02 23.45 -6.65
N CYS A 125 7.52 23.13 -5.47
CA CYS A 125 6.73 23.12 -4.25
C CYS A 125 6.49 24.57 -3.79
N PRO A 126 5.24 25.00 -3.62
CA PRO A 126 4.92 26.37 -3.19
C PRO A 126 5.42 26.72 -1.78
N ILE A 127 5.89 25.75 -1.00
CA ILE A 127 6.32 25.95 0.41
C ILE A 127 7.83 25.96 0.56
N CYS A 128 8.53 24.99 -0.05
CA CYS A 128 9.99 24.85 0.12
C CYS A 128 10.79 25.04 -1.17
N LYS A 129 10.11 25.39 -2.27
CA LYS A 129 10.70 25.56 -3.61
C LYS A 129 11.53 24.34 -4.03
N GLY A 130 11.16 23.16 -3.53
CA GLY A 130 11.75 21.89 -3.93
C GLY A 130 11.00 21.32 -5.12
N GLU A 131 11.61 20.39 -5.85
CA GLU A 131 10.93 19.70 -6.93
C GLU A 131 9.74 18.89 -6.42
N VAL A 132 8.66 18.96 -7.17
CA VAL A 132 7.44 18.18 -6.95
C VAL A 132 7.31 17.16 -8.06
N ARG A 133 7.07 15.91 -7.68
CA ARG A 133 7.01 14.77 -8.59
C ARG A 133 5.67 14.04 -8.49
N GLU A 134 5.22 13.49 -9.61
CA GLU A 134 3.95 12.77 -9.72
C GLU A 134 4.17 11.27 -9.58
N THR A 135 3.73 10.71 -8.46
CA THR A 135 3.61 9.27 -8.26
C THR A 135 2.26 8.77 -8.79
N PRO A 136 2.04 7.45 -8.94
CA PRO A 136 0.76 6.93 -9.42
C PRO A 136 -0.45 7.42 -8.61
N ASN A 137 -0.29 7.60 -7.30
CA ASN A 137 -1.38 7.93 -6.38
C ASN A 137 -1.38 9.38 -5.89
N SER A 138 -0.28 10.12 -6.05
CA SER A 138 -0.13 11.43 -5.41
C SER A 138 0.93 12.30 -6.07
N ILE A 139 0.92 13.58 -5.75
CA ILE A 139 1.97 14.52 -6.06
C ILE A 139 2.72 14.85 -4.76
N VAL A 140 4.05 14.70 -4.77
CA VAL A 140 4.89 14.71 -3.58
C VAL A 140 6.12 15.58 -3.78
N CYS A 141 6.50 16.34 -2.75
CA CYS A 141 7.74 17.12 -2.72
C CYS A 141 8.96 16.24 -2.41
N ILE A 142 10.01 16.27 -3.25
CA ILE A 142 11.20 15.42 -3.09
C ILE A 142 12.05 15.77 -1.85
N LYS A 143 12.03 17.03 -1.42
CA LYS A 143 12.77 17.46 -0.21
C LYS A 143 12.17 16.88 1.07
N ASN A 144 10.91 16.45 1.04
CA ASN A 144 10.28 15.82 2.18
C ASN A 144 9.21 14.80 1.75
N PRO A 145 9.62 13.62 1.27
CA PRO A 145 8.68 12.59 0.81
C PRO A 145 7.83 12.08 1.98
N ILE A 146 8.36 12.10 3.20
CA ILE A 146 7.67 11.65 4.41
C ILE A 146 7.18 12.86 5.21
N VAL A 147 5.87 13.11 5.15
CA VAL A 147 5.19 14.27 5.77
C VAL A 147 5.46 14.40 7.28
N SER A 148 5.80 13.32 7.97
CA SER A 148 6.02 13.30 9.42
C SER A 148 7.41 13.77 9.89
N LYS A 149 8.40 13.97 8.99
CA LYS A 149 9.79 14.26 9.40
C LYS A 149 10.35 15.63 8.99
N GLY A 150 9.69 16.37 8.09
CA GLY A 150 10.22 17.63 7.55
C GLY A 150 9.34 18.87 7.78
N LYS A 151 9.93 20.05 7.52
CA LYS A 151 9.26 21.36 7.62
C LYS A 151 8.20 21.59 6.55
N CYS A 152 8.32 20.94 5.39
CA CYS A 152 7.38 21.03 4.28
C CYS A 152 6.51 19.78 4.23
N LYS A 153 5.20 19.92 4.46
CA LYS A 153 4.25 18.80 4.48
C LYS A 153 3.45 18.65 3.19
N PHE A 154 3.94 19.27 2.11
CA PHE A 154 3.24 19.31 0.83
C PHE A 154 3.10 17.91 0.22
N ARG A 155 1.86 17.41 0.20
CA ARG A 155 1.47 16.16 -0.43
C ARG A 155 0.00 16.21 -0.80
N VAL A 156 -0.31 15.86 -2.03
CA VAL A 156 -1.69 15.84 -2.53
C VAL A 156 -1.97 14.48 -3.18
N THR A 157 -2.97 13.76 -2.68
CA THR A 157 -3.40 12.51 -3.32
C THR A 157 -4.26 12.81 -4.55
N LYS A 158 -4.11 12.03 -5.62
CA LYS A 158 -4.95 12.15 -6.83
C LYS A 158 -6.40 11.80 -6.55
N THR A 159 -6.65 10.94 -5.56
CA THR A 159 -7.98 10.65 -5.06
C THR A 159 -8.15 11.22 -3.66
N LEU A 160 -9.15 12.06 -3.45
CA LEU A 160 -9.46 12.69 -2.17
C LEU A 160 -10.96 12.56 -1.87
N LEU A 161 -11.31 11.95 -0.73
CA LEU A 161 -12.71 11.76 -0.30
C LEU A 161 -13.60 11.12 -1.39
N ASP A 162 -13.12 10.01 -1.98
CA ASP A 162 -13.74 9.25 -3.07
C ASP A 162 -13.92 10.03 -4.39
N LEU A 163 -13.27 11.20 -4.53
CA LEU A 163 -13.23 11.96 -5.78
C LEU A 163 -11.83 11.93 -6.39
N GLN A 164 -11.72 11.57 -7.68
CA GLN A 164 -10.49 11.75 -8.43
C GLN A 164 -10.35 13.22 -8.86
N ILE A 165 -9.23 13.83 -8.48
CA ILE A 165 -8.90 15.21 -8.83
C ILE A 165 -8.26 15.21 -10.22
N PRO A 166 -8.79 16.01 -11.16
CA PRO A 166 -8.19 16.16 -12.48
C PRO A 166 -6.74 16.68 -12.40
N PRO A 167 -5.85 16.26 -13.30
CA PRO A 167 -4.45 16.70 -13.31
C PRO A 167 -4.32 18.23 -13.49
N GLU A 168 -5.22 18.86 -14.25
CA GLU A 168 -5.24 20.32 -14.41
C GLU A 168 -5.49 21.04 -13.09
N GLU A 169 -6.36 20.51 -12.24
CA GLU A 169 -6.66 21.08 -10.93
C GLU A 169 -5.50 20.87 -9.96
N LEU A 170 -4.79 19.75 -10.06
CA LEU A 170 -3.56 19.53 -9.31
C LEU A 170 -2.45 20.53 -9.69
N ARG A 171 -2.34 20.86 -10.99
CA ARG A 171 -1.42 21.91 -11.47
C ARG A 171 -1.85 23.30 -11.01
N ALA A 172 -3.14 23.62 -11.06
CA ALA A 172 -3.66 24.88 -10.51
C ALA A 172 -3.38 25.01 -9.01
N LEU A 173 -3.54 23.92 -8.25
CA LEU A 173 -3.21 23.90 -6.82
C LEU A 173 -1.71 24.14 -6.56
N LEU A 174 -0.82 23.70 -7.45
CA LEU A 174 0.62 23.95 -7.35
C LEU A 174 0.98 25.41 -7.67
N ASN A 175 0.42 25.97 -8.74
CA ASN A 175 0.78 27.29 -9.25
C ASN A 175 0.03 28.42 -8.53
N ASP A 176 -1.28 28.27 -8.38
CA ASP A 176 -2.19 29.31 -7.87
C ASP A 176 -2.52 29.10 -6.39
N GLY A 177 -2.16 27.95 -5.82
CA GLY A 177 -2.49 27.57 -4.44
C GLY A 177 -3.98 27.27 -4.22
N LYS A 178 -4.80 27.26 -5.28
CA LYS A 178 -6.24 26.96 -5.24
C LYS A 178 -6.70 26.21 -6.49
N THR A 179 -7.73 25.39 -6.34
CA THR A 179 -8.43 24.73 -7.47
C THR A 179 -9.69 25.48 -7.87
N SER A 180 -10.32 25.06 -8.96
CA SER A 180 -11.72 25.38 -9.23
C SER A 180 -12.67 24.65 -8.27
N LEU A 181 -13.98 24.91 -8.40
CA LEU A 181 -15.00 24.24 -7.60
C LEU A 181 -15.13 22.77 -8.04
N LEU A 182 -14.59 21.87 -7.24
CA LEU A 182 -14.70 20.43 -7.44
C LEU A 182 -15.99 19.92 -6.82
N LYS A 183 -16.71 19.09 -7.57
CA LYS A 183 -18.03 18.56 -7.18
C LYS A 183 -17.98 17.09 -6.81
N GLY A 184 -18.80 16.69 -5.85
CA GLY A 184 -19.00 15.27 -5.54
C GLY A 184 -18.01 14.65 -4.55
N PHE A 185 -17.36 15.44 -3.69
CA PHE A 185 -16.60 14.87 -2.57
C PHE A 185 -17.54 14.17 -1.59
N LYS A 186 -17.14 13.00 -1.08
CA LYS A 186 -17.92 12.24 -0.11
C LYS A 186 -17.42 12.44 1.31
N SER A 187 -18.23 13.06 2.16
CA SER A 187 -17.86 13.28 3.56
C SER A 187 -17.69 11.96 4.32
N ARG A 188 -16.57 11.81 5.04
CA ARG A 188 -16.37 10.66 5.94
C ARG A 188 -17.35 10.67 7.13
N LYS A 189 -17.74 11.87 7.60
CA LYS A 189 -18.61 12.05 8.76
C LYS A 189 -20.08 11.85 8.43
N THR A 190 -20.56 12.46 7.35
CA THR A 190 -22.00 12.47 7.00
C THR A 190 -22.35 11.55 5.84
N ARG A 191 -21.35 11.00 5.12
CA ARG A 191 -21.50 10.21 3.89
C ARG A 191 -22.23 10.92 2.75
N ARG A 192 -22.53 12.22 2.91
CA ARG A 192 -23.15 13.06 1.88
C ARG A 192 -22.11 13.62 0.92
N LEU A 193 -22.55 13.84 -0.31
CA LEU A 193 -21.77 14.53 -1.33
C LEU A 193 -21.76 16.04 -1.04
N PHE A 194 -20.62 16.67 -1.31
CA PHE A 194 -20.47 18.12 -1.23
C PHE A 194 -19.50 18.62 -2.31
N ASP A 195 -19.64 19.90 -2.62
CA ASP A 195 -18.79 20.60 -3.57
C ASP A 195 -17.90 21.56 -2.79
N ALA A 196 -16.63 21.66 -3.18
CA ALA A 196 -15.66 22.51 -2.51
C ALA A 196 -14.49 22.87 -3.44
N THR A 197 -13.91 24.03 -3.19
CA THR A 197 -12.61 24.41 -3.74
C THR A 197 -11.52 23.93 -2.78
N LEU A 198 -10.45 23.35 -3.32
CA LEU A 198 -9.27 23.00 -2.53
C LEU A 198 -8.33 24.20 -2.52
N PHE A 199 -7.77 24.51 -1.36
CA PHE A 199 -6.72 25.51 -1.23
C PHE A 199 -5.56 24.99 -0.42
N LEU A 200 -4.36 25.49 -0.69
CA LEU A 200 -3.18 25.15 0.06
C LEU A 200 -3.06 26.01 1.32
N LYS A 201 -2.85 25.37 2.45
CA LYS A 201 -2.56 26.04 3.73
C LYS A 201 -1.07 26.35 3.84
N GLU A 202 -0.72 27.29 4.71
CA GLU A 202 0.67 27.67 4.99
C GLU A 202 1.53 26.50 5.49
N ASP A 203 0.92 25.52 6.16
CA ASP A 203 1.59 24.32 6.65
C ASP A 203 1.83 23.25 5.57
N GLY A 204 1.24 23.41 4.38
CA GLY A 204 1.26 22.44 3.28
C GLY A 204 0.19 21.39 3.31
N GLY A 205 -0.76 21.50 4.24
CA GLY A 205 -2.00 20.75 4.18
C GLY A 205 -2.98 21.33 3.16
N ILE A 206 -3.98 20.53 2.79
CA ILE A 206 -5.08 20.94 1.94
C ILE A 206 -6.26 21.39 2.81
N GLY A 207 -6.81 22.57 2.51
CA GLY A 207 -8.07 23.07 3.06
C GLY A 207 -9.22 22.95 2.05
N PHE A 208 -10.45 22.98 2.57
CA PHE A 208 -11.67 23.03 1.75
C PHE A 208 -12.34 24.39 1.96
N GLU A 209 -12.62 25.08 0.87
CA GLU A 209 -13.43 26.28 0.82
C GLU A 209 -14.79 25.92 0.20
N PHE A 210 -15.85 26.06 0.98
CA PHE A 210 -17.20 25.68 0.55
C PHE A 210 -17.91 26.89 -0.06
N PRO A 211 -18.62 26.74 -1.19
CA PRO A 211 -19.43 27.82 -1.72
C PRO A 211 -20.49 28.22 -0.69
N SER A 212 -20.68 29.52 -0.50
CA SER A 212 -21.72 30.04 0.39
C SER A 212 -23.08 29.59 -0.13
N LYS A 213 -23.78 28.71 0.60
CA LYS A 213 -25.15 28.38 0.25
C LYS A 213 -26.00 29.64 0.39
N PRO A 214 -26.82 30.02 -0.61
CA PRO A 214 -27.86 31.02 -0.36
C PRO A 214 -28.72 30.51 0.79
N LYS A 215 -28.96 31.35 1.80
CA LYS A 215 -29.87 31.02 2.90
C LYS A 215 -31.21 30.61 2.27
N ARG A 216 -31.61 29.35 2.44
CA ARG A 216 -32.99 28.98 2.15
C ARG A 216 -33.87 29.84 3.06
N ALA A 217 -34.64 30.74 2.47
CA ALA A 217 -35.72 31.41 3.17
C ALA A 217 -36.60 30.31 3.78
N ALA A 218 -36.81 30.38 5.09
CA ALA A 218 -37.71 29.48 5.77
C ALA A 218 -39.10 29.66 5.15
N SER A 219 -39.61 28.61 4.52
CA SER A 219 -41.02 28.54 4.14
C SER A 219 -41.84 28.60 5.43
N ALA A 220 -42.68 29.62 5.52
CA ALA A 220 -43.64 29.82 6.60
C ALA A 220 -44.77 28.76 6.57
#